data_AF-A0A1H2S5Q2-F1
#
_entry.id   AF-A0A1H2S5Q2-F1
#
_cell.length_a   1.000
_cell.length_b   1.000
_cell.length_c   1.000
_cell.angle_alpha   90.00
_cell.angle_beta   90.00
_cell.angle_gamma   90.00
#
_symmetry.space_group_name_H-M   'P 1'
#
loop_
_entity.id
_entity.type
_entity.pdbx_description
1 polymer ?
#
loop_
_entity_poly.entity_id
_entity_poly.type
_entity_poly.pdbx_seq_one_letter_code
_entity_poly.pdbx_strand_id
1 'polypeptide(L)'
;MESWQTIILIGGIVVVCAAVLPRRMPSGKQEQSTQTVRNMETALEQFMENMEADNRELVELVSKSTQDTQLQSKKRDERTELLEKRCAELELLLVEQTKLHASALEQQSAQISNFTIPVTDTHAAHSRPQHLIPAVTSDVEAEEMVEDEEPILTIRDRYTDLFDMYQSGKSIDAIAKKLGKNKGEVQLILQLSKQEEAARHE
;
A
#
# COMPACT_ATOMS: atom_id res chain seq x y z
N MET A 1 47.43 -62.88 59.66
CA MET A 1 47.73 -61.48 59.33
C MET A 1 47.39 -60.66 60.56
N GLU A 2 48.39 -60.11 61.23
CA GLU A 2 48.20 -59.40 62.49
C GLU A 2 47.31 -58.17 62.25
N SER A 3 46.26 -57.99 63.06
CA SER A 3 45.28 -56.90 62.93
C SER A 3 45.93 -55.51 62.93
N TRP A 4 47.15 -55.39 63.44
CA TRP A 4 47.95 -54.17 63.38
C TRP A 4 48.40 -53.81 61.95
N GLN A 5 48.74 -54.80 61.12
CA GLN A 5 49.21 -54.59 59.75
C GLN A 5 48.08 -54.10 58.83
N THR A 6 46.84 -54.58 59.03
CA THR A 6 45.68 -54.14 58.24
C THR A 6 45.34 -52.67 58.51
N ILE A 7 45.50 -52.21 59.74
CA ILE A 7 45.27 -50.81 60.14
C ILE A 7 46.28 -49.88 59.45
N ILE A 8 47.56 -50.26 59.42
CA ILE A 8 48.61 -49.48 58.75
C ILE A 8 48.38 -49.44 57.23
N LEU A 9 47.95 -50.56 56.64
CA LEU A 9 47.75 -50.67 55.20
C LEU A 9 46.52 -49.87 54.73
N ILE A 10 45.40 -49.92 55.47
CA ILE A 10 44.23 -49.06 55.20
C ILE A 10 44.57 -47.58 55.39
N GLY A 11 45.29 -47.25 56.48
CA GLY A 11 45.69 -45.86 56.77
C GLY A 11 46.57 -45.27 55.67
N GLY A 12 47.54 -46.05 55.18
CA GLY A 12 48.40 -45.66 54.07
C GLY A 12 47.62 -45.37 52.78
N ILE A 13 46.65 -46.23 52.43
CA ILE A 13 45.81 -46.03 51.24
C ILE A 13 44.97 -44.74 51.35
N VAL A 14 44.41 -44.44 52.54
CA VAL A 14 43.62 -43.22 52.75
C VAL A 14 44.49 -41.96 52.60
N VAL A 15 45.71 -41.97 53.12
CA VAL A 15 46.65 -40.84 52.98
C VAL A 15 47.06 -40.63 51.53
N VAL A 16 47.34 -41.71 50.79
CA VAL A 16 47.66 -41.63 49.35
C VAL A 16 46.46 -41.12 48.56
N CYS A 17 45.25 -41.60 48.82
CA CYS A 17 44.04 -41.10 48.17
C CYS A 17 43.78 -39.62 48.50
N ALA A 18 44.06 -39.17 49.72
CA ALA A 18 43.95 -37.77 50.10
C ALA A 18 45.03 -36.87 49.45
N ALA A 19 46.22 -37.40 49.19
CA ALA A 19 47.31 -36.68 48.54
C ALA A 19 47.15 -36.61 47.00
N VAL A 20 46.55 -37.64 46.39
CA VAL A 20 46.32 -37.72 44.94
C VAL A 20 45.05 -36.95 44.53
N LEU A 21 44.09 -36.72 45.43
CA LEU A 21 42.97 -35.83 45.16
C LEU A 21 43.45 -34.36 45.19
N PRO A 22 43.36 -33.61 44.08
CA PRO A 22 43.67 -32.19 44.10
C PRO A 22 42.74 -31.51 45.09
N ARG A 23 43.31 -30.88 46.13
CA ARG A 23 42.58 -30.10 47.14
C ARG A 23 41.75 -29.03 46.44
N ARG A 24 40.52 -29.36 46.07
CA ARG A 24 39.51 -28.40 45.64
C ARG A 24 39.12 -27.63 46.88
N MET A 25 39.82 -26.53 47.14
CA MET A 25 39.36 -25.54 48.09
C MET A 25 37.97 -25.06 47.64
N PRO A 26 37.02 -24.84 48.56
CA PRO A 26 35.69 -24.31 48.23
C PRO A 26 35.70 -22.86 47.69
N SER A 27 36.87 -22.23 47.52
CA SER A 27 37.04 -20.87 47.01
C SER A 27 36.54 -20.65 45.58
N GLY A 28 36.43 -21.69 44.76
CA GLY A 28 35.98 -21.56 43.36
C GLY A 28 34.53 -21.09 43.20
N LYS A 29 33.66 -21.26 44.21
CA LYS A 29 32.25 -20.86 44.12
C LYS A 29 32.06 -19.34 44.26
N GLN A 30 32.98 -18.67 44.95
CA GLN A 30 32.94 -17.22 45.18
C GLN A 30 33.70 -16.43 44.10
N GLU A 31 34.75 -17.01 43.52
CA GLU A 31 35.40 -16.51 42.29
C GLU A 31 34.50 -16.66 41.06
N GLN A 32 33.76 -17.76 40.93
CA GLN A 32 32.82 -17.94 39.81
C GLN A 32 31.64 -16.96 39.86
N SER A 33 31.13 -16.60 41.06
CA SER A 33 30.03 -15.62 41.19
C SER A 33 30.50 -14.20 40.87
N THR A 34 31.70 -13.81 41.31
CA THR A 34 32.28 -12.50 40.96
C THR A 34 32.62 -12.40 39.47
N GLN A 35 33.13 -13.48 38.86
CA GLN A 35 33.36 -13.53 37.42
C GLN A 35 32.05 -13.45 36.62
N THR A 36 30.97 -14.11 37.05
CA THR A 36 29.67 -14.04 36.37
C THR A 36 29.03 -12.66 36.48
N VAL A 37 29.13 -11.99 37.64
CA VAL A 37 28.67 -10.61 37.80
C VAL A 37 29.47 -9.66 36.90
N ARG A 38 30.80 -9.83 36.81
CA ARG A 38 31.66 -9.00 35.96
C ARG A 38 31.43 -9.22 34.46
N ASN A 39 31.18 -10.46 34.06
CA ASN A 39 30.80 -10.78 32.69
C ASN A 39 29.41 -10.21 32.34
N MET A 40 28.48 -10.21 33.31
CA MET A 40 27.16 -9.59 33.16
C MET A 40 27.26 -8.07 33.06
N GLU A 41 28.12 -7.43 33.87
CA GLU A 41 28.43 -6.00 33.80
C GLU A 41 29.02 -5.63 32.43
N THR A 42 30.00 -6.39 31.94
CA THR A 42 30.59 -6.18 30.60
C THR A 42 29.55 -6.34 29.50
N ALA A 43 28.67 -7.34 29.59
CA ALA A 43 27.58 -7.54 28.63
C ALA A 43 26.56 -6.39 28.67
N LEU A 44 26.32 -5.80 29.85
CA LEU A 44 25.41 -4.68 30.02
C LEU A 44 26.03 -3.39 29.45
N GLU A 45 27.31 -3.13 29.67
CA GLU A 45 28.05 -2.03 29.03
C GLU A 45 27.97 -2.15 27.51
N GLN A 46 28.22 -3.34 26.97
CA GLN A 46 28.17 -3.59 25.54
C GLN A 46 26.74 -3.46 24.97
N PHE A 47 25.72 -3.86 25.73
CA PHE A 47 24.32 -3.63 25.36
C PHE A 47 23.95 -2.15 25.40
N MET A 48 24.46 -1.40 26.37
CA MET A 48 24.20 0.03 26.51
C MET A 48 24.83 0.82 25.36
N GLU A 49 26.06 0.46 24.98
CA GLU A 49 26.74 1.01 23.80
C GLU A 49 25.95 0.72 22.51
N ASN A 50 25.48 -0.52 22.34
CA ASN A 50 24.67 -0.88 21.17
C ASN A 50 23.32 -0.15 21.16
N MET A 51 22.64 -0.03 22.30
CA MET A 51 21.38 0.72 22.42
C MET A 51 21.55 2.21 22.14
N GLU A 52 22.68 2.81 22.55
CA GLU A 52 22.97 4.20 22.22
C GLU A 52 23.20 4.39 20.73
N ALA A 53 23.93 3.46 20.09
CA ALA A 53 24.11 3.45 18.64
C ALA A 53 22.77 3.30 17.89
N ASP A 54 21.94 2.33 18.31
CA ASP A 54 20.60 2.11 17.74
C ASP A 54 19.70 3.34 17.90
N ASN A 55 19.75 4.01 19.06
CA ASN A 55 18.97 5.23 19.29
C ASN A 55 19.41 6.36 18.33
N ARG A 56 20.71 6.54 18.15
CA ARG A 56 21.25 7.53 17.20
C ARG A 56 20.81 7.23 15.78
N GLU A 57 20.86 5.97 15.35
CA GLU A 57 20.41 5.55 14.02
C GLU A 57 18.91 5.78 13.83
N LEU A 58 18.08 5.45 14.83
CA LEU A 58 16.64 5.71 14.78
C LEU A 58 16.33 7.21 14.69
N VAL A 59 17.01 8.03 15.47
CA VAL A 59 16.85 9.50 15.43
C VAL A 59 17.26 10.03 14.06
N GLU A 60 18.37 9.58 13.50
CA GLU A 60 18.81 9.96 12.16
C GLU A 60 17.79 9.53 11.10
N LEU A 61 17.33 8.28 11.15
CA LEU A 61 16.36 7.75 10.20
C LEU A 61 15.03 8.51 10.26
N VAL A 62 14.53 8.81 11.47
CA VAL A 62 13.31 9.60 11.66
C VAL A 62 13.51 11.03 11.14
N SER A 63 14.65 11.66 11.43
CA SER A 63 14.96 13.00 10.91
C SER A 63 14.98 13.02 9.38
N LYS A 64 15.61 12.03 8.75
CA LYS A 64 15.66 11.87 7.29
C LYS A 64 14.28 11.59 6.70
N SER A 65 13.49 10.73 7.35
CA SER A 65 12.13 10.38 6.93
C SER A 65 11.19 11.58 6.98
N THR A 66 11.26 12.37 8.05
CA THR A 66 10.47 13.60 8.18
C THR A 66 10.89 14.65 7.15
N GLN A 67 12.19 14.79 6.87
CA GLN A 67 12.70 15.68 5.83
C GLN A 67 12.22 15.26 4.43
N ASP A 68 12.31 13.98 4.07
CA ASP A 68 11.82 13.48 2.78
C ASP A 68 10.30 13.70 2.65
N THR A 69 9.56 13.43 3.71
CA THR A 69 8.11 13.67 3.75
C THR A 69 7.78 15.15 3.55
N GLN A 70 8.53 16.08 4.16
CA GLN A 70 8.36 17.51 3.94
C GLN A 70 8.65 17.92 2.49
N LEU A 71 9.71 17.40 1.89
CA LEU A 71 10.03 17.69 0.49
C LEU A 71 8.95 17.16 -0.46
N GLN A 72 8.46 15.96 -0.20
CA GLN A 72 7.36 15.38 -0.96
C GLN A 72 6.04 16.15 -0.76
N SER A 73 5.77 16.67 0.44
CA SER A 73 4.62 17.53 0.69
C SER A 73 4.72 18.80 -0.17
N LYS A 74 5.85 19.51 -0.09
CA LYS A 74 6.06 20.74 -0.88
C LYS A 74 5.86 20.51 -2.38
N LYS A 75 6.39 19.43 -2.93
CA LYS A 75 6.20 19.08 -4.35
C LYS A 75 4.73 18.80 -4.70
N ARG A 76 3.99 18.15 -3.79
CA ARG A 76 2.55 17.94 -3.97
C ARG A 76 1.79 19.25 -3.88
N ASP A 77 2.13 20.10 -2.92
CA ASP A 77 1.51 21.42 -2.73
C ASP A 77 1.72 22.32 -3.96
N GLU A 78 2.92 22.34 -4.54
CA GLU A 78 3.21 23.03 -5.80
C GLU A 78 2.35 22.51 -6.97
N ARG A 79 2.15 21.19 -7.04
CA ARG A 79 1.28 20.58 -8.06
C ARG A 79 -0.18 20.93 -7.83
N THR A 80 -0.64 20.91 -6.58
CA THR A 80 -2.00 21.30 -6.20
C THR A 80 -2.25 22.76 -6.58
N GLU A 81 -1.33 23.67 -6.25
CA GLU A 81 -1.44 25.08 -6.61
C GLU A 81 -1.51 25.29 -8.14
N LEU A 82 -0.72 24.54 -8.91
CA LEU A 82 -0.79 24.58 -10.37
C LEU A 82 -2.15 24.10 -10.90
N LEU A 83 -2.68 23.00 -10.35
CA LEU A 83 -3.98 22.46 -10.73
C LEU A 83 -5.11 23.43 -10.36
N GLU A 84 -5.07 24.02 -9.18
CA GLU A 84 -6.04 25.02 -8.72
C GLU A 84 -6.06 26.24 -9.66
N LYS A 85 -4.88 26.73 -10.09
CA LYS A 85 -4.80 27.83 -11.08
C LYS A 85 -5.46 27.45 -12.41
N ARG A 86 -5.23 26.23 -12.90
CA ARG A 86 -5.84 25.75 -14.15
C ARG A 86 -7.35 25.57 -14.02
N CYS A 87 -7.82 25.06 -12.89
CA CYS A 87 -9.25 24.96 -12.60
C CYS A 87 -9.91 26.36 -12.55
N ALA A 88 -9.28 27.33 -11.89
CA ALA A 88 -9.78 28.70 -11.84
C ALA A 88 -9.83 29.36 -13.22
N GLU A 89 -8.82 29.12 -14.08
CA GLU A 89 -8.80 29.60 -15.47
C GLU A 89 -9.95 28.98 -16.29
N LEU A 90 -10.15 27.67 -16.19
CA LEU A 90 -11.25 26.98 -16.89
C LEU A 90 -12.62 27.42 -16.39
N GLU A 91 -12.78 27.64 -15.09
CA GLU A 91 -14.02 28.15 -14.51
C GLU A 91 -14.34 29.55 -15.07
N LEU A 92 -13.35 30.43 -15.18
CA LEU A 92 -13.53 31.76 -15.78
C LEU A 92 -13.98 31.65 -17.24
N LEU A 93 -13.33 30.80 -18.04
CA LEU A 93 -13.70 30.58 -19.44
C LEU A 93 -15.11 30.01 -19.59
N LEU A 94 -15.51 29.06 -18.72
CA LEU A 94 -16.87 28.53 -18.73
C LEU A 94 -17.90 29.58 -18.35
N VAL A 95 -17.62 30.43 -17.36
CA VAL A 95 -18.51 31.53 -16.98
C VAL A 95 -18.65 32.54 -18.13
N GLU A 96 -17.55 32.88 -18.80
CA GLU A 96 -17.58 33.76 -19.97
C GLU A 96 -18.40 33.15 -21.12
N GLN A 97 -18.16 31.88 -21.45
CA GLN A 97 -18.89 31.16 -22.49
C GLN A 97 -20.39 31.07 -22.16
N THR A 98 -20.72 30.76 -20.90
CA THR A 98 -22.11 30.70 -20.42
C THR A 98 -22.79 32.06 -20.53
N LYS A 99 -22.10 33.15 -20.17
CA LYS A 99 -22.63 34.52 -20.32
C LYS A 99 -22.88 34.88 -21.78
N LEU A 100 -21.96 34.53 -22.68
CA LEU A 100 -22.13 34.75 -24.11
C LEU A 100 -23.34 33.97 -24.66
N HIS A 101 -23.46 32.68 -24.31
CA HIS A 101 -24.62 31.87 -24.71
C HIS A 101 -25.93 32.38 -24.12
N ALA A 102 -25.95 32.81 -22.85
CA ALA A 102 -27.14 33.39 -22.23
C ALA A 102 -27.58 34.67 -22.98
N SER A 103 -26.64 35.57 -23.29
CA SER A 103 -26.95 36.78 -24.05
C SER A 103 -27.40 36.50 -25.49
N ALA A 104 -26.85 35.47 -26.14
CA ALA A 104 -27.27 35.05 -27.47
C ALA A 104 -28.68 34.42 -27.47
N LEU A 105 -29.01 33.65 -26.44
CA LEU A 105 -30.33 33.07 -26.26
C LEU A 105 -31.38 34.14 -25.96
N GLU A 106 -31.05 35.16 -25.14
CA GLU A 106 -31.92 36.32 -24.91
C GLU A 106 -32.19 37.12 -26.19
N GLN A 107 -31.18 37.32 -27.04
CA GLN A 107 -31.35 37.97 -28.35
C GLN A 107 -32.23 37.14 -29.30
N GLN A 108 -32.07 35.82 -29.30
CA GLN A 108 -32.91 34.92 -30.09
C GLN A 108 -34.36 34.85 -29.57
N SER A 109 -34.55 34.85 -28.25
CA SER A 109 -35.86 34.93 -27.59
C SER A 109 -36.60 36.23 -27.93
N ALA A 110 -35.91 37.38 -27.92
CA ALA A 110 -36.49 38.66 -28.32
C ALA A 110 -36.91 38.70 -29.80
N GLN A 111 -36.24 37.91 -30.65
CA GLN A 111 -36.62 37.75 -32.06
C GLN A 111 -37.85 36.84 -32.25
N ILE A 112 -38.04 35.83 -31.40
CA ILE A 112 -39.17 34.88 -31.46
C ILE A 112 -40.47 35.48 -30.89
N SER A 113 -40.39 36.41 -29.93
CA SER A 113 -41.57 37.10 -29.38
C SER A 113 -42.33 38.00 -30.38
N ASN A 114 -41.79 38.25 -31.57
CA ASN A 114 -42.49 38.98 -32.64
C ASN A 114 -43.40 38.11 -33.51
N PHE A 115 -43.48 36.80 -33.26
CA PHE A 115 -44.37 35.90 -34.00
C PHE A 115 -45.47 35.34 -33.08
N THR A 116 -46.43 36.19 -32.73
CA THR A 116 -47.68 35.76 -32.08
C THR A 116 -48.63 35.23 -33.17
N ILE A 117 -48.84 33.93 -33.21
CA ILE A 117 -49.99 33.29 -33.90
C ILE A 117 -51.04 32.96 -32.84
N PRO A 118 -52.33 33.30 -33.04
CA PRO A 118 -53.37 33.11 -32.05
C PRO A 118 -53.79 31.64 -31.92
N VAL A 119 -54.18 31.30 -30.68
CA VAL A 119 -54.70 30.00 -30.23
C VAL A 119 -56.08 29.72 -30.80
N THR A 120 -56.29 28.52 -31.35
CA THR A 120 -57.62 27.90 -31.46
C THR A 120 -57.54 26.49 -30.89
N ASP A 121 -58.26 26.26 -29.79
CA ASP A 121 -58.51 24.97 -29.17
C ASP A 121 -59.28 24.03 -30.12
N THR A 122 -58.88 22.76 -30.21
CA THR A 122 -59.79 21.61 -30.21
C THR A 122 -59.03 20.34 -29.82
N HIS A 123 -59.60 19.61 -28.87
CA HIS A 123 -59.09 18.41 -28.23
C HIS A 123 -58.88 17.19 -29.15
N ALA A 124 -57.93 16.35 -28.69
CA ALA A 124 -57.93 14.88 -28.64
C ALA A 124 -57.16 14.07 -29.72
N ALA A 125 -56.43 13.10 -29.15
CA ALA A 125 -55.96 11.83 -29.70
C ALA A 125 -54.50 11.76 -30.21
N HIS A 126 -53.66 11.16 -29.35
CA HIS A 126 -52.74 10.06 -29.66
C HIS A 126 -52.00 10.10 -31.02
N SER A 127 -50.67 10.24 -30.98
CA SER A 127 -49.74 9.11 -31.19
C SER A 127 -48.30 9.61 -31.42
N ARG A 128 -47.38 8.92 -30.76
CA ARG A 128 -45.92 8.98 -30.88
C ARG A 128 -45.46 8.47 -32.27
N PRO A 129 -44.43 9.07 -32.88
CA PRO A 129 -43.57 8.38 -33.85
C PRO A 129 -42.14 8.32 -33.29
N GLN A 130 -41.63 7.18 -32.80
CA GLN A 130 -41.06 6.05 -33.55
C GLN A 130 -40.03 6.47 -34.61
N HIS A 131 -38.76 6.41 -34.18
CA HIS A 131 -37.63 5.74 -34.84
C HIS A 131 -38.02 4.93 -36.09
N LEU A 132 -37.30 5.11 -37.22
CA LEU A 132 -36.96 4.07 -38.21
C LEU A 132 -36.12 4.65 -39.37
N ILE A 133 -34.82 4.36 -39.30
CA ILE A 133 -33.89 3.88 -40.35
C ILE A 133 -34.48 3.74 -41.78
N PRO A 134 -33.79 4.20 -42.83
CA PRO A 134 -33.87 3.61 -44.16
C PRO A 134 -32.73 2.60 -44.36
N ALA A 135 -33.09 1.33 -44.48
CA ALA A 135 -32.26 0.23 -44.94
C ALA A 135 -32.55 -0.07 -46.42
N VAL A 136 -31.52 -0.12 -47.27
CA VAL A 136 -31.42 -0.85 -48.57
C VAL A 136 -29.90 -0.94 -48.88
N THR A 137 -29.16 -2.01 -48.53
CA THR A 137 -28.85 -3.25 -49.31
C THR A 137 -28.38 -2.96 -50.76
N SER A 138 -27.26 -3.43 -51.31
CA SER A 138 -26.53 -4.69 -51.11
C SER A 138 -25.18 -4.68 -51.88
N ASP A 139 -24.29 -5.59 -51.46
CA ASP A 139 -23.20 -6.26 -52.23
C ASP A 139 -21.82 -5.60 -52.40
N VAL A 140 -20.87 -5.91 -51.49
CA VAL A 140 -19.55 -6.51 -51.84
C VAL A 140 -19.06 -7.40 -50.68
N GLU A 141 -18.65 -8.60 -51.07
CA GLU A 141 -17.88 -9.65 -50.38
C GLU A 141 -17.01 -9.28 -49.16
N ALA A 142 -17.27 -10.00 -48.07
CA ALA A 142 -16.32 -10.72 -47.22
C ALA A 142 -14.94 -10.09 -46.94
N GLU A 143 -14.90 -9.28 -45.87
CA GLU A 143 -13.87 -9.45 -44.84
C GLU A 143 -14.61 -9.66 -43.51
N GLU A 144 -14.36 -10.80 -42.87
CA GLU A 144 -14.79 -11.08 -41.49
C GLU A 144 -14.17 -10.03 -40.57
N MET A 145 -14.90 -8.94 -40.35
CA MET A 145 -14.68 -8.12 -39.17
C MET A 145 -15.18 -8.94 -37.99
N VAL A 146 -14.22 -9.50 -37.26
CA VAL A 146 -14.42 -9.95 -35.89
C VAL A 146 -15.01 -8.75 -35.14
N GLU A 147 -16.31 -8.83 -34.89
CA GLU A 147 -16.99 -8.00 -33.92
C GLU A 147 -16.43 -8.42 -32.56
N ASP A 148 -15.30 -7.82 -32.17
CA ASP A 148 -14.83 -7.88 -30.79
C ASP A 148 -15.86 -7.09 -29.96
N GLU A 149 -16.95 -7.77 -29.59
CA GLU A 149 -17.62 -7.49 -28.32
C GLU A 149 -16.52 -7.57 -27.25
N GLU A 150 -15.90 -6.44 -26.92
CA GLU A 150 -14.90 -6.41 -25.85
C GLU A 150 -15.56 -7.02 -24.60
N PRO A 151 -15.08 -8.18 -24.12
CA PRO A 151 -15.59 -8.71 -22.88
C PRO A 151 -15.29 -7.66 -21.82
N ILE A 152 -16.27 -7.36 -20.96
CA ILE A 152 -16.09 -6.42 -19.87
C ILE A 152 -15.02 -7.02 -18.93
N LEU A 153 -13.75 -6.72 -19.21
CA LEU A 153 -12.60 -7.30 -18.50
C LEU A 153 -12.68 -6.82 -17.05
N THR A 154 -12.76 -7.78 -16.12
CA THR A 154 -12.84 -7.46 -14.69
C THR A 154 -11.56 -6.77 -14.22
N ILE A 155 -11.60 -6.03 -13.11
CA ILE A 155 -10.39 -5.41 -12.54
C ILE A 155 -9.33 -6.48 -12.25
N ARG A 156 -9.75 -7.71 -11.94
CA ARG A 156 -8.86 -8.84 -11.73
C ARG A 156 -8.16 -9.29 -13.01
N ASP A 157 -8.86 -9.30 -14.15
CA ASP A 157 -8.31 -9.69 -15.46
C ASP A 157 -7.34 -8.63 -15.99
N ARG A 158 -7.57 -7.35 -15.69
CA ARG A 158 -6.67 -6.26 -16.09
C ARG A 158 -5.37 -6.20 -15.29
N TYR A 159 -5.35 -6.82 -14.11
CA TYR A 159 -4.22 -6.78 -13.18
C TYR A 159 -3.82 -8.19 -12.70
N THR A 160 -3.87 -9.19 -13.57
CA THR A 160 -3.51 -10.59 -13.27
C THR A 160 -2.12 -10.71 -12.64
N ASP A 161 -1.11 -10.07 -13.24
CA ASP A 161 0.27 -10.07 -12.73
C ASP A 161 0.40 -9.52 -11.30
N LEU A 162 -0.45 -8.55 -10.94
CA LEU A 162 -0.49 -7.97 -9.60
C LEU A 162 -1.10 -8.97 -8.61
N PHE A 163 -2.21 -9.60 -8.98
CA PHE A 163 -2.89 -10.59 -8.15
C PHE A 163 -2.09 -11.89 -8.00
N ASP A 164 -1.37 -12.32 -9.01
CA ASP A 164 -0.47 -13.49 -8.94
C ASP A 164 0.67 -13.24 -7.95
N MET A 165 1.26 -12.05 -7.98
CA MET A 165 2.29 -11.68 -7.02
C MET A 165 1.74 -11.54 -5.60
N TYR A 166 0.54 -10.99 -5.45
CA TYR A 166 -0.14 -10.90 -4.15
C TYR A 166 -0.48 -12.28 -3.58
N GLN A 167 -1.02 -13.20 -4.40
CA GLN A 167 -1.30 -14.58 -4.02
C GLN A 167 -0.03 -15.37 -3.69
N SER A 168 1.09 -15.06 -4.36
CA SER A 168 2.40 -15.63 -4.02
C SER A 168 2.99 -15.11 -2.69
N GLY A 169 2.26 -14.26 -1.95
CA GLY A 169 2.64 -13.75 -0.63
C GLY A 169 3.65 -12.59 -0.67
N LYS A 170 3.86 -11.96 -1.83
CA LYS A 170 4.76 -10.81 -1.93
C LYS A 170 4.17 -9.59 -1.25
N SER A 171 5.02 -8.83 -0.57
CA SER A 171 4.58 -7.60 0.09
C SER A 171 4.10 -6.58 -0.94
N ILE A 172 3.12 -5.76 -0.55
CA ILE A 172 2.54 -4.70 -1.40
C ILE A 172 3.63 -3.75 -1.91
N ASP A 173 4.67 -3.49 -1.10
CA ASP A 173 5.81 -2.67 -1.49
C ASP A 173 6.68 -3.32 -2.58
N ALA A 174 6.89 -4.64 -2.51
CA ALA A 174 7.63 -5.39 -3.54
C ALA A 174 6.84 -5.45 -4.86
N ILE A 175 5.52 -5.58 -4.78
CA ILE A 175 4.62 -5.57 -5.94
C ILE A 175 4.63 -4.18 -6.60
N ALA A 176 4.51 -3.12 -5.81
CA ALA A 176 4.59 -1.74 -6.27
C ALA A 176 5.90 -1.45 -7.01
N LYS A 177 7.04 -1.85 -6.41
CA LYS A 177 8.37 -1.71 -7.04
C LYS A 177 8.51 -2.51 -8.33
N LYS A 178 7.98 -3.73 -8.38
CA LYS A 178 8.13 -4.61 -9.56
C LYS A 178 7.22 -4.21 -10.73
N LEU A 179 6.02 -3.71 -10.47
CA LEU A 179 5.10 -3.21 -11.50
C LEU A 179 5.27 -1.71 -11.81
N GLY A 180 6.20 -1.02 -11.13
CA GLY A 180 6.42 0.42 -11.31
C GLY A 180 5.23 1.29 -10.88
N LYS A 181 4.38 0.77 -9.98
CA LYS A 181 3.18 1.43 -9.45
C LYS A 181 3.41 1.97 -8.05
N ASN A 182 2.58 2.91 -7.61
CA ASN A 182 2.66 3.39 -6.22
C ASN A 182 2.00 2.39 -5.26
N LYS A 183 2.48 2.30 -4.01
CA LYS A 183 1.90 1.43 -2.97
C LYS A 183 0.40 1.68 -2.78
N GLY A 184 -0.02 2.95 -2.87
CA GLY A 184 -1.43 3.33 -2.79
C GLY A 184 -2.28 2.83 -3.98
N GLU A 185 -1.71 2.80 -5.18
CA GLU A 185 -2.42 2.29 -6.38
C GLU A 185 -2.61 0.77 -6.29
N VAL A 186 -1.57 0.05 -5.83
CA VAL A 186 -1.69 -1.41 -5.60
C VAL A 186 -2.77 -1.68 -4.56
N GLN A 187 -2.79 -0.95 -3.44
CA GLN A 187 -3.80 -1.10 -2.41
C GLN A 187 -5.22 -0.77 -2.92
N LEU A 188 -5.36 0.28 -3.73
CA LEU A 188 -6.64 0.68 -4.33
C LEU A 188 -7.16 -0.39 -5.30
N ILE A 189 -6.30 -0.97 -6.13
CA ILE A 189 -6.67 -2.04 -7.06
C ILE A 189 -7.17 -3.27 -6.29
N LEU A 190 -6.52 -3.65 -5.19
CA LEU A 190 -6.98 -4.73 -4.32
C LEU A 190 -8.35 -4.44 -3.67
N GLN A 191 -8.58 -3.19 -3.27
CA GLN A 191 -9.87 -2.80 -2.67
C GLN A 191 -10.99 -2.80 -3.71
N LEU A 192 -10.72 -2.26 -4.90
CA LEU A 192 -11.67 -2.21 -6.01
C LEU A 192 -12.03 -3.61 -6.48
N SER A 193 -11.07 -4.52 -6.60
CA SER A 193 -11.37 -5.91 -6.98
C SER A 193 -12.25 -6.61 -5.94
N LYS A 194 -12.04 -6.31 -4.65
CA LYS A 194 -12.88 -6.86 -3.58
C LYS A 194 -14.30 -6.29 -3.61
N GLN A 195 -14.45 -5.01 -3.96
CA GLN A 195 -15.76 -4.36 -4.13
C GLN A 195 -16.48 -4.87 -5.38
N GLU A 196 -15.75 -5.10 -6.48
CA GLU A 196 -16.29 -5.69 -7.70
C GLU A 196 -16.76 -7.14 -7.48
N GLU A 197 -15.98 -7.95 -6.76
CA GLU A 197 -16.35 -9.31 -6.39
C GLU A 197 -17.59 -9.32 -5.48
N ALA A 198 -17.68 -8.39 -4.51
CA ALA A 198 -18.85 -8.25 -3.65
C ALA A 198 -20.11 -7.82 -4.43
N ALA A 199 -19.98 -6.84 -5.33
CA ALA A 199 -21.09 -6.33 -6.15
C ALA A 199 -21.59 -7.34 -7.20
N ARG A 200 -20.77 -8.34 -7.55
CA ARG A 200 -21.14 -9.41 -8.48
C ARG A 200 -21.82 -10.61 -7.80
N HIS A 201 -21.67 -10.72 -6.47
CA HIS A 201 -22.24 -11.78 -5.66
C HIS A 201 -23.55 -11.38 -4.96
N GLU A 202 -24.05 -10.18 -5.21
CA GLU A 202 -25.35 -9.65 -4.77
C GLU A 202 -26.37 -9.67 -5.94
#